data_AF-A0A8S3G1L1-F1
#
_entry.id   AF-A0A8S3G1L1-F1
#
_cell.length_a   1.000
_cell.length_b   1.000
_cell.length_c   1.000
_cell.angle_alpha   90.00
_cell.angle_beta   90.00
_cell.angle_gamma   90.00
#
_symmetry.space_group_name_H-M   'P 1'
#
loop_
_entity.id
_entity.type
_entity.pdbx_description
1 polymer ?
#
loop_
_entity_poly.entity_id
_entity_poly.type
_entity_poly.pdbx_seq_one_letter_code
_entity_poly.pdbx_strand_id
1 'polypeptide(L)'
;MIPSRLTVELAYMYYNPKTHKNPITLRPIMNAIHAATTGISRFLDQSIRPLFDMHAQPRPIIDGGHLLRQLEQYVRNGHLKPTTLFCTADITNLYTMLPQDESLKILKEFLLEHHYEKVQGVSIKVILQLADLVLKETAFVDGNKFYRQIIGGAMGSPFTLTLANIFMWKWEKDAICGAIGP
;
A
#
# COMPACT_ATOMS: atom_id res chain seq x y z
N MET A 1 9.29 3.40 31.35
CA MET A 1 9.50 4.70 30.68
C MET A 1 8.66 4.67 29.40
N ILE A 2 7.55 5.40 29.35
CA ILE A 2 6.69 5.43 28.15
C ILE A 2 7.38 6.39 27.16
N PRO A 3 7.75 5.96 25.94
CA PRO A 3 8.40 6.83 24.98
C PRO A 3 7.55 8.06 24.71
N SER A 4 8.17 9.24 24.76
CA SER A 4 7.53 10.50 24.41
C SER A 4 7.15 10.49 22.94
N ARG A 5 5.98 11.01 22.56
CA ARG A 5 5.61 11.19 21.14
C ARG A 5 6.55 12.16 20.38
N LEU A 6 7.42 12.87 21.10
CA LEU A 6 8.37 13.85 20.56
C LEU A 6 9.80 13.31 20.40
N THR A 7 10.09 12.09 20.83
CA THR A 7 11.42 11.49 20.66
C THR A 7 11.48 10.72 19.35
N VAL A 8 12.45 11.07 18.50
CA VAL A 8 12.80 10.29 17.31
C VAL A 8 13.66 9.13 17.76
N GLU A 9 13.24 7.93 17.40
CA GLU A 9 13.98 6.69 17.68
C GLU A 9 14.28 5.98 16.37
N LEU A 10 15.37 5.22 16.37
CA LEU A 10 15.71 4.41 15.22
C LEU A 10 14.76 3.21 15.14
N ALA A 11 14.22 2.96 13.96
CA ALA A 11 13.36 1.80 13.74
C ALA A 11 14.15 0.50 13.98
N TYR A 12 13.46 -0.56 14.36
CA TYR A 12 14.08 -1.89 14.53
C TYR A 12 13.19 -2.99 13.97
N MET A 13 13.80 -4.12 13.60
CA MET A 13 13.09 -5.28 13.10
C MET A 13 12.75 -6.27 14.22
N TYR A 14 11.56 -6.83 14.16
CA TYR A 14 11.16 -7.98 14.97
C TYR A 14 10.41 -8.99 14.11
N TYR A 15 10.22 -10.21 14.62
CA TYR A 15 9.75 -11.34 13.83
C TYR A 15 8.54 -12.02 14.47
N ASN A 16 7.41 -12.02 13.77
CA ASN A 16 6.22 -12.74 14.21
C ASN A 16 6.15 -14.14 13.59
N PRO A 17 5.89 -15.21 14.35
CA PRO A 17 5.76 -16.55 13.81
C PRO A 17 4.48 -16.71 12.96
N LYS A 18 4.61 -17.31 11.78
CA LYS A 18 3.49 -17.78 10.96
C LYS A 18 3.16 -19.22 11.39
N THR A 19 2.46 -19.36 12.50
CA THR A 19 2.13 -20.65 13.15
C THR A 19 1.30 -21.61 12.28
N HIS A 20 0.64 -21.10 11.24
CA HIS A 20 -0.16 -21.87 10.29
C HIS A 20 0.65 -22.45 9.11
N LYS A 21 1.99 -22.25 9.05
CA LYS A 21 2.85 -22.82 8.00
C LYS A 21 3.72 -23.95 8.56
N ASN A 22 4.04 -24.94 7.72
CA ASN A 22 4.96 -26.02 8.05
C ASN A 22 6.08 -26.12 6.98
N PRO A 23 7.36 -25.85 7.32
CA PRO A 23 7.85 -25.45 8.64
C PRO A 23 7.34 -24.06 9.05
N ILE A 24 7.34 -23.79 10.37
CA ILE A 24 6.99 -22.46 10.89
C ILE A 24 7.97 -21.44 10.30
N THR A 25 7.44 -20.44 9.61
CA THR A 25 8.22 -19.35 9.03
C THR A 25 8.02 -18.07 9.84
N LEU A 26 8.94 -17.12 9.72
CA LEU A 26 8.83 -15.82 10.38
C LEU A 26 8.27 -14.76 9.42
N ARG A 27 7.55 -13.78 9.97
CA ARG A 27 7.16 -12.54 9.29
C ARG A 27 7.98 -11.40 9.89
N PRO A 28 8.97 -10.84 9.16
CA PRO A 28 9.65 -9.65 9.63
C PRO A 28 8.67 -8.47 9.67
N ILE A 29 8.74 -7.66 10.71
CA ILE A 29 8.00 -6.42 10.87
C ILE A 29 8.96 -5.35 11.34
N MET A 30 8.88 -4.16 10.72
CA MET A 30 9.65 -3.00 11.14
C MET A 30 8.82 -2.19 12.14
N ASN A 31 9.31 -2.06 13.37
CA ASN A 31 8.75 -1.08 14.29
C ASN A 31 9.34 0.29 13.98
N ALA A 32 8.56 1.12 13.30
CA ALA A 32 8.93 2.49 12.93
C ALA A 32 8.05 3.54 13.63
N ILE A 33 7.33 3.22 14.71
CA ILE A 33 6.34 4.15 15.31
C ILE A 33 6.94 5.53 15.66
N HIS A 34 8.22 5.55 16.04
CA HIS A 34 8.98 6.75 16.41
C HIS A 34 10.08 7.13 15.40
N ALA A 35 10.07 6.53 14.21
CA ALA A 35 11.04 6.84 13.16
C ALA A 35 10.84 8.24 12.58
N ALA A 36 11.91 8.84 12.08
CA ALA A 36 11.91 10.21 11.56
C ALA A 36 10.87 10.45 10.45
N THR A 37 10.63 9.46 9.59
CA THR A 37 9.70 9.57 8.46
C THR A 37 8.24 9.29 8.83
N THR A 38 7.95 8.83 10.06
CA THR A 38 6.60 8.37 10.43
C THR A 38 5.57 9.48 10.47
N GLY A 39 5.97 10.70 10.88
CA GLY A 39 5.10 11.87 10.80
C GLY A 39 4.71 12.20 9.36
N ILE A 40 5.69 12.14 8.45
CA ILE A 40 5.50 12.42 7.02
C ILE A 40 4.63 11.34 6.38
N SER A 41 4.91 10.07 6.67
CA SER A 41 4.09 8.95 6.22
C SER A 41 2.63 9.10 6.67
N ARG A 42 2.39 9.52 7.92
CA ARG A 42 1.02 9.71 8.41
C ARG A 42 0.32 10.86 7.67
N PHE A 43 1.03 11.97 7.47
CA PHE A 43 0.51 13.11 6.71
C PHE A 43 0.14 12.71 5.28
N LEU A 44 1.02 12.00 4.58
CA LEU A 44 0.78 11.54 3.21
C LEU A 44 -0.41 10.59 3.13
N ASP A 45 -0.49 9.62 4.04
CA ASP A 45 -1.62 8.69 4.12
C ASP A 45 -2.95 9.42 4.32
N GLN A 46 -3.03 10.29 5.33
CA GLN A 46 -4.23 11.08 5.64
C GLN A 46 -4.63 12.02 4.50
N SER A 47 -3.65 12.49 3.73
CA SER A 47 -3.86 13.41 2.62
C SER A 47 -4.32 12.71 1.34
N ILE A 48 -3.75 11.55 1.04
CA ILE A 48 -3.91 10.87 -0.27
C ILE A 48 -4.97 9.76 -0.21
N ARG A 49 -5.08 9.03 0.92
CA ARG A 49 -6.02 7.91 1.05
C ARG A 49 -7.47 8.30 0.75
N PRO A 50 -8.00 9.44 1.24
CA PRO A 50 -9.36 9.86 0.90
C PRO A 50 -9.56 10.12 -0.60
N LEU A 51 -8.52 10.60 -1.29
CA LEU A 51 -8.57 10.82 -2.73
C LEU A 51 -8.61 9.48 -3.48
N PHE A 52 -7.79 8.52 -3.03
CA PHE A 52 -7.82 7.16 -3.55
C PHE A 52 -9.18 6.52 -3.36
N ASP A 53 -9.73 6.54 -2.14
CA ASP A 53 -11.02 5.92 -1.83
C ASP A 53 -12.18 6.52 -2.66
N MET A 54 -12.08 7.82 -3.00
CA MET A 54 -13.04 8.53 -3.84
C MET A 54 -12.96 8.11 -5.32
N HIS A 55 -11.75 7.98 -5.87
CA HIS A 55 -11.55 7.77 -7.32
C HIS A 55 -11.34 6.31 -7.73
N ALA A 56 -10.98 5.42 -6.80
CA ALA A 56 -10.74 4.02 -7.07
C ALA A 56 -12.04 3.19 -7.25
N GLN A 57 -13.22 3.79 -7.05
CA GLN A 57 -14.50 3.12 -7.21
C GLN A 57 -14.73 2.68 -8.67
N PRO A 58 -15.34 1.49 -8.91
CA PRO A 58 -16.02 0.63 -7.94
C PRO A 58 -15.14 -0.51 -7.35
N ARG A 59 -13.80 -0.41 -7.40
CA ARG A 59 -12.94 -1.61 -7.51
C ARG A 59 -12.48 -2.31 -6.22
N PRO A 60 -12.11 -1.66 -5.11
CA PRO A 60 -11.55 -2.41 -3.98
C PRO A 60 -12.63 -3.20 -3.24
N ILE A 61 -12.47 -4.52 -3.17
CA ILE A 61 -13.17 -5.32 -2.16
C ILE A 61 -12.64 -4.88 -0.79
N ILE A 62 -13.57 -4.43 0.06
CA ILE A 62 -13.25 -3.80 1.34
C ILE A 62 -13.02 -4.86 2.41
N ASP A 63 -13.91 -5.86 2.43
CA ASP A 63 -13.90 -6.96 3.38
C ASP A 63 -14.63 -8.18 2.81
N GLY A 64 -14.59 -9.30 3.55
CA GLY A 64 -15.26 -10.54 3.14
C GLY A 64 -16.78 -10.41 3.05
N GLY A 65 -17.41 -9.57 3.87
CA GLY A 65 -18.85 -9.30 3.78
C GLY A 65 -19.21 -8.52 2.52
N HIS A 66 -18.37 -7.57 2.10
CA HIS A 66 -18.53 -6.85 0.84
C HIS A 66 -18.40 -7.80 -0.36
N LEU A 67 -17.40 -8.69 -0.35
CA LEU A 67 -17.26 -9.72 -1.37
C LEU A 67 -18.51 -10.60 -1.48
N LEU A 68 -19.04 -11.10 -0.35
CA LEU A 68 -20.25 -11.92 -0.35
C LEU A 68 -21.44 -11.19 -0.98
N ARG A 69 -21.66 -9.91 -0.61
CA ARG A 69 -22.73 -9.10 -1.21
C ARG A 69 -22.56 -8.92 -2.72
N GLN A 70 -21.32 -8.69 -3.18
CA GLN A 70 -21.05 -8.58 -4.62
C GLN A 70 -21.26 -9.89 -5.36
N LEU A 71 -20.87 -11.02 -4.78
CA LEU A 71 -21.12 -12.36 -5.36
C LEU A 71 -22.63 -12.66 -5.41
N GLU A 72 -23.38 -12.36 -4.35
CA GLU A 72 -24.84 -12.50 -4.35
C GLU A 72 -25.48 -11.67 -5.46
N GLN A 73 -25.03 -10.42 -5.64
CA GLN A 73 -25.51 -9.57 -6.72
C GLN A 73 -25.15 -10.13 -8.10
N TYR A 74 -23.94 -10.65 -8.27
CA TYR A 74 -23.50 -11.33 -9.50
C TYR A 74 -24.41 -12.52 -9.84
N VAL A 75 -24.80 -13.33 -8.85
CA VAL A 75 -25.76 -14.43 -9.01
C VAL A 75 -27.17 -13.91 -9.34
N ARG A 76 -27.67 -12.91 -8.59
CA ARG A 76 -29.01 -12.33 -8.82
C ARG A 76 -29.16 -11.71 -10.21
N ASN A 77 -28.07 -11.17 -10.76
CA ASN A 77 -28.02 -10.62 -12.11
C ASN A 77 -27.91 -11.71 -13.20
N GLY A 78 -27.89 -13.00 -12.83
CA GLY A 78 -27.79 -14.12 -13.77
C GLY A 78 -26.41 -14.26 -14.43
N HIS A 79 -25.37 -13.64 -13.87
CA HIS A 79 -24.03 -13.71 -14.44
C HIS A 79 -23.33 -15.04 -14.14
N LEU A 80 -23.74 -15.74 -13.08
CA LEU A 80 -23.24 -17.09 -12.76
C LEU A 80 -23.86 -18.13 -13.70
N LYS A 81 -23.07 -18.61 -14.65
CA LYS A 81 -23.45 -19.62 -15.65
C LYS A 81 -22.74 -20.95 -15.36
N PRO A 82 -23.23 -22.09 -15.89
CA PRO A 82 -22.50 -23.36 -15.80
C PRO A 82 -21.09 -23.31 -16.41
N THR A 83 -20.83 -22.36 -17.31
CA THR A 83 -19.52 -22.13 -17.94
C THR A 83 -18.64 -21.12 -17.20
N THR A 84 -19.11 -20.56 -16.08
CA THR A 84 -18.33 -19.59 -15.29
C THR A 84 -17.14 -20.28 -14.63
N LEU A 85 -15.94 -19.76 -14.86
CA LEU A 85 -14.71 -20.23 -14.23
C LEU A 85 -14.33 -19.32 -13.06
N PHE A 86 -13.88 -19.93 -11.96
CA PHE A 86 -13.31 -19.23 -10.82
C PHE A 86 -11.79 -19.28 -10.91
N CYS A 87 -11.16 -18.11 -11.00
CA CYS A 87 -9.71 -17.96 -11.00
C CYS A 87 -9.29 -17.18 -9.76
N THR A 88 -8.21 -17.61 -9.12
CA THR A 88 -7.57 -16.88 -8.02
C THR A 88 -6.12 -16.60 -8.37
N ALA A 89 -5.64 -15.42 -7.97
CA ALA A 89 -4.25 -15.02 -8.06
C ALA A 89 -3.84 -14.42 -6.70
N ASP A 90 -2.59 -14.64 -6.30
CA ASP A 90 -2.03 -14.11 -5.06
C ASP A 90 -0.77 -13.29 -5.37
N ILE A 91 -0.67 -12.11 -4.77
CA ILE A 91 0.49 -11.23 -4.93
C ILE A 91 1.38 -11.40 -3.72
N THR A 92 2.54 -12.01 -3.96
CA THR A 92 3.51 -12.23 -2.90
C THR A 92 4.26 -10.94 -2.55
N ASN A 93 4.41 -10.66 -1.25
CA ASN A 93 5.29 -9.61 -0.72
C ASN A 93 5.04 -8.19 -1.25
N LEU A 94 3.79 -7.85 -1.63
CA LEU A 94 3.42 -6.57 -2.25
C LEU A 94 4.16 -5.36 -1.67
N TYR A 95 4.00 -5.07 -0.38
CA TYR A 95 4.58 -3.87 0.24
C TYR A 95 6.11 -3.82 0.17
N THR A 96 6.78 -4.95 0.42
CA THR A 96 8.24 -5.03 0.45
C THR A 96 8.88 -5.12 -0.93
N MET A 97 8.08 -5.29 -1.99
CA MET A 97 8.56 -5.45 -3.36
C MET A 97 8.07 -4.35 -4.30
N LEU A 98 7.36 -3.33 -3.81
CA LEU A 98 6.99 -2.17 -4.63
C LEU A 98 8.25 -1.52 -5.25
N PRO A 99 8.33 -1.38 -6.58
CA PRO A 99 9.40 -0.62 -7.21
C PRO A 99 9.22 0.86 -6.86
N GLN A 100 10.16 1.43 -6.10
CA GLN A 100 9.98 2.74 -5.45
C GLN A 100 9.77 3.88 -6.46
N ASP A 101 10.63 3.98 -7.48
CA ASP A 101 10.54 5.04 -8.49
C ASP A 101 9.27 4.92 -9.35
N GLU A 102 8.90 3.69 -9.71
CA GLU A 102 7.65 3.44 -10.42
C GLU A 102 6.43 3.78 -9.57
N SER A 103 6.46 3.47 -8.27
CA SER A 103 5.38 3.81 -7.35
C SER A 103 5.20 5.33 -7.23
N LEU A 104 6.29 6.09 -7.20
CA LEU A 104 6.24 7.56 -7.21
C LEU A 104 5.69 8.10 -8.54
N LYS A 105 6.07 7.49 -9.66
CA LYS A 105 5.53 7.84 -10.98
C LYS A 105 4.02 7.58 -11.04
N ILE A 106 3.57 6.41 -10.60
CA ILE A 106 2.16 6.03 -10.57
C ILE A 106 1.37 6.95 -9.63
N LEU A 107 1.90 7.31 -8.46
CA LEU A 107 1.28 8.30 -7.58
C LEU A 107 1.10 9.65 -8.27
N LYS A 108 2.12 10.12 -9.01
CA LYS A 108 2.03 11.36 -9.79
C LYS A 108 0.95 11.26 -10.86
N GLU A 109 0.92 10.16 -11.62
CA GLU A 109 -0.07 9.92 -12.66
C GLU A 109 -1.49 9.91 -12.08
N PHE A 110 -1.71 9.20 -10.97
CA PHE A 110 -2.99 9.18 -10.26
C PHE A 110 -3.46 10.59 -9.89
N LEU A 111 -2.60 11.40 -9.26
CA LEU A 111 -2.99 12.75 -8.85
C LEU A 111 -3.30 13.67 -10.04
N LEU A 112 -2.54 13.55 -11.13
CA LEU A 112 -2.75 14.35 -12.34
C LEU A 112 -3.97 13.89 -13.15
N GLU A 113 -4.23 12.58 -13.23
CA GLU A 113 -5.41 12.01 -13.89
C GLU A 113 -6.71 12.55 -13.27
N HIS A 114 -6.69 12.82 -11.96
CA HIS A 114 -7.83 13.39 -11.22
C HIS A 114 -7.75 14.91 -11.03
N HIS A 115 -6.96 15.61 -11.85
CA HIS A 115 -6.86 17.08 -11.89
C HIS A 115 -6.45 17.75 -10.57
N TYR A 116 -5.72 17.06 -9.71
CA TYR A 116 -5.12 17.71 -8.54
C TYR A 116 -3.90 18.53 -8.98
N GLU A 117 -3.78 19.75 -8.48
CA GLU A 117 -2.53 20.52 -8.51
C GLU A 117 -1.87 20.59 -7.12
N LYS A 118 -2.72 20.48 -6.10
CA LYS A 118 -2.37 20.49 -4.68
C LYS A 118 -3.20 19.45 -3.93
N VAL A 119 -2.63 18.89 -2.88
CA VAL A 119 -3.30 18.03 -1.90
C VAL A 119 -3.13 18.67 -0.53
N GLN A 120 -4.23 18.95 0.17
CA GLN A 120 -4.20 19.65 1.47
C GLN A 120 -3.39 20.97 1.43
N GLY A 121 -3.50 21.72 0.33
CA GLY A 121 -2.74 22.97 0.11
C GLY A 121 -1.27 22.81 -0.28
N VAL A 122 -0.74 21.58 -0.30
CA VAL A 122 0.65 21.25 -0.66
C VAL A 122 0.72 20.87 -2.14
N SER A 123 1.68 21.41 -2.90
CA SER A 123 1.82 21.10 -4.32
C SER A 123 2.19 19.63 -4.56
N ILE A 124 1.76 19.06 -5.69
CA ILE A 124 2.12 17.68 -6.06
C ILE A 124 3.63 17.46 -6.03
N LYS A 125 4.43 18.44 -6.47
CA LYS A 125 5.89 18.35 -6.41
C LYS A 125 6.38 18.06 -4.98
N VAL A 126 5.86 18.78 -3.99
CA VAL A 126 6.24 18.59 -2.57
C VAL A 126 5.68 17.27 -2.04
N ILE A 127 4.45 16.88 -2.41
CA ILE A 127 3.89 15.56 -2.07
C ILE A 127 4.82 14.43 -2.54
N LEU A 128 5.30 14.50 -3.78
CA LEU A 128 6.22 13.50 -4.34
C LEU A 128 7.58 13.50 -3.65
N GLN A 129 8.12 14.66 -3.28
CA GLN A 129 9.37 14.75 -2.51
C GLN A 129 9.23 14.13 -1.12
N LEU A 130 8.10 14.36 -0.44
CA LEU A 130 7.81 13.75 0.85
C LEU A 130 7.63 12.23 0.72
N ALA A 131 6.95 11.76 -0.34
CA ALA A 131 6.79 10.34 -0.62
C ALA A 131 8.13 9.66 -0.90
N ASP A 132 9.00 10.30 -1.70
CA ASP A 132 10.35 9.82 -1.99
C ASP A 132 11.18 9.68 -0.71
N LEU A 133 11.12 10.68 0.17
CA LEU A 133 11.78 10.65 1.47
C LEU A 133 11.30 9.47 2.35
N VAL A 134 9.99 9.23 2.42
CA VAL A 134 9.43 8.11 3.19
C VAL A 134 9.91 6.77 2.63
N LEU A 135 10.01 6.61 1.32
CA LEU A 135 10.43 5.35 0.69
C LEU A 135 11.93 5.12 0.78
N LYS A 136 12.76 6.14 0.51
CA LYS A 136 14.21 6.00 0.34
C LYS A 136 15.01 6.18 1.63
N GLU A 137 14.48 6.91 2.61
CA GLU A 137 15.16 7.15 3.90
C GLU A 137 14.62 6.25 5.02
N THR A 138 14.00 5.13 4.67
CA THR A 138 13.63 4.10 5.64
C THR A 138 14.88 3.32 6.07
N ALA A 139 15.38 3.59 7.27
CA ALA A 139 16.48 2.88 7.90
C ALA A 139 16.05 2.23 9.23
N PHE A 140 16.64 1.07 9.55
CA PHE A 140 16.31 0.30 10.75
C PHE A 140 17.51 -0.51 11.26
N VAL A 141 17.42 -0.97 12.51
CA VAL A 141 18.37 -1.86 13.15
C VAL A 141 17.83 -3.29 13.20
N ASP A 142 18.68 -4.25 12.87
CA ASP A 142 18.44 -5.66 13.19
C ASP A 142 19.70 -6.24 13.85
N GLY A 143 19.55 -6.67 15.10
CA GLY A 143 20.68 -6.97 16.00
C GLY A 143 21.56 -5.74 16.23
N ASN A 144 22.84 -5.83 15.86
CA ASN A 144 23.84 -4.75 16.01
C ASN A 144 24.21 -4.09 14.67
N LYS A 145 23.37 -4.24 13.64
CA LYS A 145 23.64 -3.73 12.30
C LYS A 145 22.55 -2.78 11.83
N PHE A 146 22.97 -1.76 11.09
CA PHE A 146 22.11 -0.77 10.46
C PHE A 146 21.83 -1.15 9.02
N TYR A 147 20.56 -1.05 8.63
CA TYR A 147 20.10 -1.36 7.29
C TYR A 147 19.26 -0.22 6.76
N ARG A 148 19.25 -0.06 5.44
CA ARG A 148 18.33 0.83 4.72
C ARG A 148 17.53 0.00 3.73
N GLN A 149 16.23 0.22 3.71
CA GLN A 149 15.35 -0.42 2.74
C GLN A 149 15.55 0.21 1.36
N ILE A 150 15.93 -0.61 0.37
CA ILE A 150 16.23 -0.17 -1.01
C ILE A 150 15.13 -0.51 -2.01
N ILE A 151 14.13 -1.28 -1.59
CA ILE A 151 12.99 -1.71 -2.40
C ILE A 151 11.75 -1.83 -1.51
N GLY A 152 10.58 -1.56 -2.07
CA GLY A 152 9.32 -1.56 -1.34
C GLY A 152 9.19 -0.36 -0.40
N GLY A 153 8.19 -0.44 0.47
CA GLY A 153 8.04 0.42 1.62
C GLY A 153 8.10 -0.35 2.94
N ALA A 154 8.29 0.38 4.04
CA ALA A 154 8.36 -0.22 5.37
C ALA A 154 7.05 -0.92 5.72
N MET A 155 7.10 -2.20 6.10
CA MET A 155 5.94 -2.88 6.67
C MET A 155 5.54 -2.18 7.98
N GLY A 156 4.34 -1.59 8.00
CA GLY A 156 3.83 -0.80 9.13
C GLY A 156 3.79 0.71 8.88
N SER A 157 4.37 1.20 7.78
CA SER A 157 4.19 2.59 7.33
C SER A 157 2.77 2.79 6.81
N PRO A 158 1.98 3.74 7.36
CA PRO A 158 0.65 4.06 6.85
C PRO A 158 0.65 4.40 5.36
N PHE A 159 1.63 5.18 4.90
CA PHE A 159 1.68 5.63 3.51
C PHE A 159 1.98 4.49 2.54
N THR A 160 2.78 3.50 2.96
CA THR A 160 3.08 2.33 2.13
C THR A 160 1.82 1.55 1.77
N LEU A 161 0.83 1.46 2.66
CA LEU A 161 -0.46 0.84 2.36
C LEU A 161 -1.21 1.61 1.26
N THR A 162 -1.36 2.92 1.43
CA THR A 162 -2.05 3.77 0.44
C THR A 162 -1.35 3.75 -0.91
N LEU A 163 -0.01 3.80 -0.92
CA LEU A 163 0.77 3.71 -2.14
C LEU A 163 0.63 2.34 -2.83
N ALA A 164 0.61 1.25 -2.07
CA ALA A 164 0.39 -0.09 -2.60
C ALA A 164 -0.99 -0.23 -3.27
N ASN A 165 -2.03 0.36 -2.66
CA ASN A 165 -3.37 0.35 -3.24
C ASN A 165 -3.43 1.14 -4.55
N ILE A 166 -2.77 2.30 -4.62
CA ILE A 166 -2.69 3.10 -5.86
C ILE A 166 -1.91 2.32 -6.94
N PHE A 167 -0.79 1.68 -6.56
CA PHE A 167 -0.01 0.84 -7.46
C PHE A 167 -0.86 -0.29 -8.04
N MET A 168 -1.59 -1.00 -7.17
CA MET A 168 -2.46 -2.10 -7.60
C MET A 168 -3.63 -1.63 -8.45
N TRP A 169 -4.25 -0.49 -8.12
CA TRP A 169 -5.30 0.10 -8.94
C TRP A 169 -4.83 0.37 -10.37
N LYS A 170 -3.63 0.91 -10.53
CA LYS A 170 -3.03 1.14 -11.86
C LYS A 170 -2.73 -0.18 -12.56
N TRP A 171 -2.11 -1.12 -11.87
CA TRP A 171 -1.78 -2.44 -12.42
C TRP A 171 -3.03 -3.21 -12.86
N GLU A 172 -4.09 -3.23 -12.06
CA GLU A 172 -5.37 -3.88 -12.38
C GLU A 172 -6.08 -3.21 -13.56
N LYS A 173 -6.06 -1.88 -13.63
CA LYS A 173 -6.61 -1.12 -14.78
C LYS A 173 -5.93 -1.53 -16.09
N ASP A 174 -4.60 -1.66 -16.07
CA ASP A 174 -3.83 -2.00 -17.27
C ASP A 174 -3.94 -3.49 -17.62
N ALA A 175 -3.85 -4.40 -16.64
CA ALA A 175 -3.83 -5.84 -16.88
C ALA A 175 -5.21 -6.46 -17.10
N ILE A 176 -6.23 -6.02 -16.34
CA ILE A 176 -7.57 -6.62 -16.36
C ILE A 176 -8.49 -5.84 -17.28
N CYS A 177 -8.58 -4.51 -17.13
CA CYS A 177 -9.46 -3.72 -17.99
C CYS A 177 -8.88 -3.50 -19.39
N GLY A 178 -7.55 -3.47 -19.55
CA GLY A 178 -6.91 -3.41 -20.88
C GLY A 178 -7.04 -4.70 -21.70
N ALA A 179 -7.20 -5.85 -21.05
CA ALA A 179 -7.38 -7.16 -21.70
C ALA A 179 -8.83 -7.46 -22.08
N ILE A 180 -9.79 -6.79 -21.43
CA ILE A 180 -11.21 -6.85 -21.76
C ILE A 180 -11.47 -5.66 -22.70
N GLY A 181 -11.21 -5.86 -24.00
CA GLY A 181 -11.65 -4.91 -25.03
C GLY A 181 -13.17 -4.68 -24.96
N PRO A 182 -13.69 -3.60 -25.57
CA PRO A 182 -15.12 -3.31 -25.59
C PRO A 182 -15.96 -4.49 -26.09
#